data_AF-A0A520Z388-F1
#
_entry.id   AF-A0A520Z388-F1
#
_cell.length_a   1.000
_cell.length_b   1.000
_cell.length_c   1.000
_cell.angle_alpha   90.00
_cell.angle_beta   90.00
_cell.angle_gamma   90.00
#
_symmetry.space_group_name_H-M   'P 1'
#
loop_
_entity.id
_entity.type
_entity.pdbx_description
1 polymer ?
#
loop_
_entity_poly.entity_id
_entity_poly.type
_entity_poly.pdbx_seq_one_letter_code
_entity_poly.pdbx_strand_id
1 'polypeptide(L)' 'MASLYLLLPVALLFVALAVALFLWAVRNHQFDDLEKEGQRILFERDESAPDAAEKSNKSTAAEAASSAGDSDDPA' A
#
# COMPACT_ATOMS: atom_id res chain seq x y z
N MET A 1 37.98 -29.95 8.68
CA MET A 1 36.69 -30.65 8.49
C MET A 1 35.73 -30.41 9.67
N ALA A 2 35.55 -29.15 10.10
CA ALA A 2 34.75 -28.83 11.30
C ALA A 2 33.65 -27.78 11.02
N SER A 3 33.78 -26.98 9.97
CA SER A 3 32.83 -25.91 9.63
C SER A 3 31.43 -26.43 9.33
N LEU A 4 31.31 -27.59 8.68
CA LEU A 4 30.02 -28.20 8.34
C LEU A 4 29.15 -28.45 9.58
N TYR A 5 29.75 -28.83 10.71
CA TYR A 5 29.03 -29.05 11.97
C TYR A 5 28.53 -27.75 12.61
N LEU A 6 29.14 -26.60 12.29
CA LEU A 6 28.68 -25.28 12.73
C LEU A 6 27.65 -24.71 11.74
N LEU A 7 27.83 -24.93 10.43
CA LEU A 7 26.90 -24.47 9.41
C LEU A 7 25.55 -25.21 9.46
N LEU A 8 25.53 -26.50 9.80
CA LEU A 8 24.31 -27.29 9.87
C LEU A 8 23.26 -26.73 10.87
N PRO A 9 23.59 -26.44 12.14
CA PRO A 9 22.62 -25.87 13.09
C PRO A 9 22.23 -24.44 12.72
N VAL A 10 23.17 -23.64 12.17
CA VAL A 10 22.88 -22.28 11.71
C VAL A 10 21.88 -22.31 10.55
N ALA A 11 22.08 -23.20 9.57
CA ALA A 11 21.15 -23.38 8.46
C ALA A 11 19.76 -23.82 8.94
N LEU A 12 19.68 -24.76 9.90
CA LEU A 12 18.41 -25.17 10.50
C LEU A 12 17.69 -24.01 11.18
N LEU A 13 18.43 -23.10 11.84
CA LEU A 13 17.85 -21.91 12.46
C LEU A 13 17.22 -20.99 11.40
N PHE A 14 17.90 -20.77 10.29
CA PHE A 14 17.37 -19.98 9.17
C PHE A 14 16.13 -20.62 8.54
N VAL A 15 16.13 -21.94 8.34
CA VAL A 15 14.96 -22.67 7.83
C VAL A 15 13.79 -22.57 8.80
N ALA A 16 14.02 -22.75 10.10
CA ALA A 16 12.97 -22.62 11.12
C ALA A 16 12.39 -21.20 11.14
N LEU A 17 13.24 -20.17 11.04
CA LEU A 17 12.81 -18.78 10.95
C LEU A 17 11.98 -18.52 9.68
N ALA A 18 12.44 -19.03 8.53
CA ALA A 18 11.73 -18.89 7.27
C ALA A 18 10.33 -19.55 7.33
N VAL A 19 10.23 -20.75 7.89
CA VAL A 19 8.94 -21.44 8.09
C VAL A 19 8.05 -20.68 9.07
N ALA A 20 8.60 -20.16 10.16
CA ALA A 20 7.84 -19.36 11.12
C ALA A 20 7.26 -18.08 10.49
N LEU A 21 8.07 -17.35 9.73
CA LEU A 21 7.64 -16.15 8.99
C LEU A 21 6.61 -16.50 7.91
N PHE A 22 6.79 -17.63 7.21
CA PHE A 22 5.84 -18.10 6.22
C PHE A 22 4.48 -18.43 6.84
N LEU A 23 4.45 -19.21 7.92
CA LEU A 23 3.21 -19.54 8.63
C LEU A 23 2.55 -18.30 9.23
N TRP A 24 3.34 -17.34 9.72
CA TRP A 24 2.85 -16.04 10.17
C TRP A 24 2.18 -15.27 9.03
N ALA A 25 2.80 -15.20 7.85
CA ALA A 25 2.24 -14.52 6.68
C ALA A 25 0.94 -15.17 6.18
N VAL A 26 0.87 -16.51 6.17
CA VAL A 26 -0.35 -17.27 5.87
C VAL A 26 -1.47 -16.91 6.84
N ARG A 27 -1.17 -16.85 8.14
CA ARG A 27 -2.15 -16.48 9.17
C ARG A 27 -2.59 -15.02 9.07
N ASN A 28 -1.73 -14.13 8.59
CA ASN A 28 -2.00 -12.71 8.42
C ASN A 28 -2.66 -12.35 7.08
N HIS A 29 -3.17 -13.33 6.32
CA HIS A 29 -3.90 -13.07 5.07
C HIS A 29 -3.11 -12.25 4.03
N GLN A 30 -1.77 -12.29 4.06
CA GLN A 30 -0.95 -11.42 3.20
C GLN A 30 -1.07 -11.72 1.69
N PHE A 31 -1.69 -12.84 1.34
CA PHE A 31 -1.96 -13.23 -0.04
C PHE A 31 -3.23 -12.57 -0.61
N ASP A 32 -4.15 -12.13 0.26
CA ASP A 32 -5.43 -11.55 -0.14
C ASP A 32 -5.20 -10.17 -0.81
N ASP A 33 -4.16 -9.44 -0.36
CA ASP A 33 -3.73 -8.18 -0.99
C ASP A 33 -3.19 -8.39 -2.42
N LEU A 34 -2.50 -9.52 -2.69
CA LEU A 34 -2.00 -9.86 -4.02
C LEU A 34 -3.13 -10.26 -4.97
N GLU A 35 -4.15 -10.95 -4.47
CA GLU A 35 -5.33 -11.33 -5.25
C GLU A 35 -6.08 -10.08 -5.73
N LYS A 36 -6.27 -9.10 -4.83
CA LYS A 36 -6.88 -7.82 -5.16
C LYS A 36 -6.10 -7.04 -6.22
N GLU A 37 -4.76 -7.02 -6.12
CA GLU A 37 -3.90 -6.39 -7.11
C GLU A 37 -3.96 -7.09 -8.48
N GLY A 38 -4.04 -8.43 -8.49
CA GLY A 38 -4.17 -9.21 -9.72
C GLY A 38 -5.50 -8.94 -10.46
N GLN A 39 -6.59 -8.78 -9.72
CA GLN A 39 -7.90 -8.40 -10.29
C GLN A 39 -7.83 -6.98 -10.89
N ARG A 40 -7.21 -6.03 -10.20
CA ARG A 40 -7.01 -4.66 -10.68
C ARG A 40 -6.31 -4.63 -12.05
N ILE A 41 -5.24 -5.41 -12.25
CA ILE A 41 -4.46 -5.39 -13.51
C ILE A 41 -5.27 -5.92 -14.72
N LEU A 42 -6.15 -6.90 -14.51
CA LEU A 42 -6.90 -7.55 -15.59
C LEU A 42 -8.20 -6.83 -15.92
N PHE A 43 -8.88 -6.28 -14.92
CA PHE A 43 -10.23 -5.71 -15.09
C PHE A 43 -10.27 -4.18 -15.14
N GLU A 44 -9.27 -3.49 -14.57
CA GLU A 44 -9.25 -2.01 -14.60
C GLU A 44 -8.57 -1.44 -15.87
N ARG A 45 -8.08 -2.29 -16.78
CA ARG A 45 -7.44 -1.82 -18.03
C ARG A 45 -8.45 -1.44 -19.12
N ASP A 46 -9.71 -1.86 -18.99
CA ASP A 46 -10.80 -1.54 -19.93
C ASP A 46 -11.72 -0.41 -19.44
N GLU A 47 -11.60 0.03 -18.19
CA GLU A 47 -12.33 1.19 -17.68
C GLU A 47 -11.37 2.37 -17.56
N SER A 48 -11.51 3.32 -18.49
CA SER A 48 -10.85 4.62 -18.39
C SER A 48 -11.16 5.26 -17.03
N ALA A 49 -10.10 5.68 -16.31
CA ALA A 49 -10.11 6.38 -15.01
C ALA A 49 -11.11 7.56 -14.92
N PRO A 50 -11.41 8.22 -13.76
CA PRO A 50 -10.71 8.20 -12.45
C PRO A 50 -11.61 8.34 -11.18
N ASP A 51 -11.37 7.61 -10.07
CA ASP A 51 -12.06 7.96 -8.80
C ASP A 51 -11.40 7.35 -7.53
N ALA A 52 -10.19 7.79 -7.19
CA ALA A 52 -9.66 7.54 -5.83
C ALA A 52 -8.63 8.57 -5.32
N ALA A 53 -8.21 9.53 -6.15
CA ALA A 53 -7.25 10.56 -5.75
C ALA A 53 -7.89 11.94 -5.47
N GLU A 54 -9.23 12.07 -5.49
CA GLU A 54 -9.90 13.38 -5.38
C GLU A 54 -10.81 13.56 -4.13
N LYS A 55 -10.63 12.75 -3.08
CA LYS A 55 -11.36 12.94 -1.80
C LYS A 55 -10.49 13.20 -0.56
N SER A 56 -9.24 13.66 -0.73
CA SER A 56 -8.39 13.99 0.44
C SER A 56 -7.78 15.39 0.44
N ASN A 57 -8.09 16.27 -0.53
CA ASN A 57 -7.55 17.64 -0.43
C ASN A 57 -8.48 18.78 -0.88
N LYS A 58 -9.79 18.52 -0.99
CA LYS A 58 -10.80 19.59 -1.10
C LYS A 58 -11.25 20.15 0.26
N SER A 59 -10.52 19.85 1.34
CA SER A 59 -10.69 20.50 2.65
C SER A 59 -9.71 21.64 2.90
N THR A 60 -8.71 21.86 2.03
CA THR A 60 -7.71 22.93 2.21
C THR A 60 -8.00 24.17 1.35
N ALA A 61 -8.94 24.08 0.40
CA ALA A 61 -9.28 25.20 -0.48
C ALA A 61 -10.43 26.10 0.05
N ALA A 62 -11.16 25.69 1.09
CA ALA A 62 -12.31 26.46 1.59
C ALA A 62 -11.92 27.59 2.56
N GLU A 63 -10.69 27.59 3.11
CA GLU A 63 -10.29 28.53 4.17
C GLU A 63 -9.38 29.69 3.67
N ALA A 64 -8.95 29.68 2.41
CA ALA A 64 -8.10 30.73 1.84
C ALA A 64 -8.80 31.71 0.88
N ALA A 65 -10.04 31.43 0.46
CA ALA A 65 -10.78 32.26 -0.51
C ALA A 65 -11.79 33.24 0.13
N SER A 66 -12.01 33.20 1.45
CA SER A 66 -12.87 34.16 2.17
C SER A 66 -12.21 35.53 2.40
N SER A 67 -11.09 35.85 1.73
CA SER A 67 -10.27 37.04 2.01
C SER A 67 -10.08 38.01 0.83
N ALA A 68 -10.69 37.82 -0.35
CA ALA A 68 -10.46 38.75 -1.44
C ALA A 68 -11.67 38.96 -2.37
N GLY A 69 -12.35 40.10 -2.17
CA GLY A 69 -12.84 40.92 -3.27
C GLY A 69 -14.33 40.84 -3.57
N ASP A 70 -15.15 41.59 -2.83
CA ASP A 70 -16.42 42.13 -3.32
C ASP A 70 -16.54 43.59 -2.86
N SER A 71 -16.16 44.52 -3.75
CA SER A 71 -16.75 45.87 -3.88
C SER A 71 -15.91 46.73 -4.84
N ASP A 72 -16.18 46.64 -6.14
CA ASP A 72 -15.98 47.76 -7.07
C ASP A 72 -17.33 47.98 -7.79
N ASP A 73 -17.96 49.11 -7.45
CA ASP A 73 -19.33 49.54 -7.78
C ASP A 73 -19.31 50.42 -9.05
N PRO A 74 -20.13 50.12 -10.09
CA PRO A 74 -20.30 51.01 -11.23
C PRO A 74 -21.58 51.86 -11.10
N ALA A 75 -21.41 53.18 -10.99
CA ALA A 75 -22.44 54.19 -11.25
C ALA A 75 -21.87 55.35 -12.08
#